data_AF-A0A5E4B8R2-F1
#
_entry.id   AF-A0A5E4B8R2-F1
#
_cell.length_a   1.000
_cell.length_b   1.000
_cell.length_c   1.000
_cell.angle_alpha   90.00
_cell.angle_beta   90.00
_cell.angle_gamma   90.00
#
_symmetry.space_group_name_H-M   'P 1'
#
loop_
_entity.id
_entity.type
_entity.pdbx_description
1 polymer ?
#
loop_
_entity_poly.entity_id
_entity_poly.type
_entity_poly.pdbx_seq_one_letter_code
_entity_poly.pdbx_strand_id
1 'polypeptide(L)'
;MPPPSDIVKVAIEWPGANAQLLEIDQKRPLASIIKEVCDGWSLPNPEYYTLRYADGPQLYITEQTRSDIKNGTILQLAISPSRAARQLMERTQSSSMETRLDAMKELAKLSADVTFATEFINMDGIVVLTRLVESGTKLLSHLHLPAALES
;
A
#
# COMPACT_ATOMS: atom_id res chain seq x y z
N MET A 1 -0.25 -22.18 34.12
CA MET A 1 -0.68 -21.02 33.30
C MET A 1 -1.30 -21.59 32.03
N PRO A 2 -2.47 -21.14 31.56
CA PRO A 2 -2.81 -21.45 30.18
C PRO A 2 -1.75 -20.74 29.32
N PRO A 3 -1.16 -21.39 28.30
CA PRO A 3 -0.31 -20.69 27.35
C PRO A 3 -1.16 -19.54 26.75
N PRO A 4 -0.56 -18.35 26.50
CA PRO A 4 -1.24 -17.39 25.64
C PRO A 4 -1.54 -18.12 24.35
N SER A 5 -2.80 -18.19 23.94
CA SER A 5 -3.14 -18.89 22.72
C SER A 5 -2.42 -18.16 21.59
N ASP A 6 -1.44 -18.82 20.96
CA ASP A 6 -0.78 -18.32 19.75
C ASP A 6 -1.78 -18.14 18.58
N ILE A 7 -3.07 -18.29 18.84
CA ILE A 7 -4.19 -18.17 17.92
C ILE A 7 -4.91 -16.85 18.18
N VAL A 8 -5.09 -16.07 17.12
CA VAL A 8 -5.85 -14.80 17.13
C VAL A 8 -6.98 -14.88 16.11
N LYS A 9 -8.20 -14.57 16.52
CA LYS A 9 -9.39 -14.56 15.65
C LYS A 9 -9.53 -13.20 14.98
N VAL A 10 -9.62 -13.19 13.66
CA VAL A 10 -9.75 -11.97 12.86
C VAL A 10 -10.82 -12.10 11.79
N ALA A 11 -11.31 -10.98 11.28
CA ALA A 11 -12.04 -10.91 10.03
C ALA A 11 -11.11 -10.33 8.96
N ILE A 12 -11.08 -10.92 7.76
CA ILE A 12 -10.27 -10.42 6.64
C ILE A 12 -11.22 -10.03 5.51
N GLU A 13 -11.12 -8.79 5.07
CA GLU A 13 -11.98 -8.19 4.04
C GLU A 13 -11.26 -8.10 2.68
N TRP A 14 -12.04 -8.15 1.60
CA TRP A 14 -11.60 -7.90 0.23
C TRP A 14 -12.72 -7.23 -0.56
N PRO A 15 -12.44 -6.21 -1.40
CA PRO A 15 -13.46 -5.50 -2.14
C PRO A 15 -14.34 -6.43 -2.99
N GLY A 16 -15.65 -6.34 -2.81
CA GLY A 16 -16.63 -7.14 -3.56
C GLY A 16 -16.79 -8.59 -3.09
N ALA A 17 -16.15 -8.98 -1.98
CA ALA A 17 -16.29 -10.30 -1.38
C ALA A 17 -16.80 -10.21 0.07
N ASN A 18 -17.44 -11.28 0.53
CA ASN A 18 -17.76 -11.43 1.95
C ASN A 18 -16.47 -11.67 2.75
N ALA A 19 -16.39 -11.07 3.94
CA ALA A 19 -15.26 -11.22 4.83
C ALA A 19 -15.05 -12.69 5.23
N GLN A 20 -13.79 -13.14 5.29
CA GLN A 20 -13.42 -14.44 5.82
C GLN A 20 -13.07 -14.32 7.31
N LEU A 21 -13.65 -15.19 8.14
CA LEU A 21 -13.31 -15.28 9.56
C LEU A 21 -12.21 -16.34 9.74
N LEU A 22 -11.02 -15.92 10.17
CA LEU A 22 -9.86 -16.79 10.31
C LEU A 22 -9.34 -16.82 11.75
N GLU A 23 -8.83 -17.99 12.13
CA GLU A 23 -8.03 -18.17 13.33
C GLU A 23 -6.54 -18.18 12.91
N ILE A 24 -5.86 -17.05 13.08
CA ILE A 24 -4.46 -16.89 12.75
C ILE A 24 -3.61 -17.52 13.85
N ASP A 25 -2.92 -18.61 13.52
CA ASP A 25 -1.82 -19.12 14.33
C ASP A 25 -0.56 -18.26 14.07
N GLN A 26 -0.11 -17.56 15.10
CA GLN A 26 1.05 -16.68 15.14
C GLN A 26 2.38 -17.42 14.87
N LYS A 27 2.38 -18.76 14.94
CA LYS A 27 3.54 -19.60 14.54
C LYS A 27 3.54 -19.94 13.06
N ARG A 28 2.40 -19.84 12.36
CA ARG A 28 2.32 -20.08 10.91
C ARG A 28 2.83 -18.86 10.16
N PRO A 29 3.71 -18.99 9.15
CA PRO A 29 4.17 -17.84 8.35
C PRO A 29 2.99 -17.07 7.72
N LEU A 30 3.08 -15.74 7.66
CA LEU A 30 2.08 -14.88 7.03
C LEU A 30 1.81 -15.29 5.59
N ALA A 31 2.85 -15.68 4.85
CA ALA A 31 2.70 -16.17 3.47
C ALA A 31 1.75 -17.37 3.36
N SER A 32 1.74 -18.28 4.35
CA SER A 32 0.80 -19.40 4.38
C SER A 32 -0.63 -18.94 4.67
N ILE A 33 -0.80 -17.95 5.55
CA ILE A 33 -2.11 -17.39 5.90
C ILE A 33 -2.67 -16.63 4.69
N ILE A 34 -1.87 -15.79 4.05
CA ILE A 34 -2.25 -15.06 2.83
C ILE A 34 -2.67 -16.03 1.73
N LYS A 35 -1.91 -17.12 1.53
CA LYS A 35 -2.29 -18.16 0.58
C LYS A 35 -3.67 -18.75 0.89
N GLU A 36 -3.93 -19.12 2.14
CA GLU A 36 -5.24 -19.65 2.57
C GLU A 36 -6.38 -18.66 2.30
N VAL A 37 -6.18 -17.38 2.60
CA VAL A 37 -7.16 -16.32 2.32
C VAL A 37 -7.41 -16.16 0.81
N CYS A 38 -6.34 -16.13 0.01
CA CYS A 38 -6.43 -16.07 -1.44
C CYS A 38 -7.18 -17.28 -2.02
N ASP A 39 -6.88 -18.49 -1.54
CA ASP A 39 -7.55 -19.73 -1.94
C ASP A 39 -9.07 -19.62 -1.64
N GLY A 40 -9.46 -19.08 -0.48
CA GLY A 40 -10.85 -18.85 -0.09
C GLY A 40 -11.65 -17.91 -1.01
N TRP A 41 -10.98 -16.97 -1.69
CA TRP A 41 -11.58 -16.09 -2.69
C TRP A 41 -11.20 -16.42 -4.13
N SER A 42 -10.50 -17.55 -4.36
CA SER A 42 -9.99 -17.95 -5.68
C SER A 42 -9.13 -16.86 -6.35
N LEU A 43 -8.34 -16.14 -5.55
CA LEU A 43 -7.40 -15.12 -6.04
C LEU A 43 -6.08 -15.80 -6.45
N PRO A 44 -5.61 -15.62 -7.70
CA PRO A 44 -4.33 -16.18 -8.13
C PRO A 44 -3.16 -15.39 -7.53
N ASN A 45 -1.96 -15.98 -7.54
CA ASN A 45 -0.71 -15.32 -7.14
C ASN A 45 -0.73 -14.74 -5.71
N PRO A 46 -0.80 -15.57 -4.66
CA PRO A 46 -0.83 -15.09 -3.27
C PRO A 46 0.37 -14.22 -2.89
N GLU A 47 1.52 -14.38 -3.55
CA GLU A 47 2.73 -13.55 -3.39
C GLU A 47 2.53 -12.07 -3.76
N TYR A 48 1.43 -11.76 -4.46
CA TYR A 48 1.06 -10.42 -4.86
C TYR A 48 0.29 -9.64 -3.80
N TYR A 49 -0.03 -10.29 -2.70
CA TYR A 49 -0.87 -9.76 -1.65
C TYR A 49 -0.17 -9.76 -0.30
N THR A 50 -0.75 -9.02 0.63
CA THR A 50 -0.36 -8.95 2.04
C THR A 50 -1.58 -8.57 2.88
N LEU A 51 -1.41 -8.53 4.20
CA LEU A 51 -2.44 -8.07 5.12
C LEU A 51 -2.16 -6.64 5.57
N ARG A 52 -3.23 -5.86 5.75
CA ARG A 52 -3.20 -4.54 6.37
C ARG A 52 -4.31 -4.43 7.39
N TYR A 53 -4.18 -3.52 8.34
CA TYR A 53 -5.33 -3.10 9.15
C TYR A 53 -6.40 -2.47 8.25
N ALA A 54 -7.67 -2.79 8.49
CA ALA A 54 -8.79 -2.18 7.77
C ALA A 54 -9.08 -0.76 8.27
N ASP A 55 -8.78 -0.50 9.54
CA ASP A 55 -9.03 0.75 10.25
C ASP A 55 -7.76 1.56 10.56
N GLY A 56 -7.97 2.77 11.07
CA GLY A 56 -6.90 3.68 11.49
C GLY A 56 -5.91 4.01 10.35
N PRO A 57 -4.59 3.98 10.61
CA PRO A 57 -3.58 4.27 9.60
C PRO A 57 -3.45 3.19 8.50
N GLN A 58 -4.17 2.08 8.61
CA GLN A 58 -4.17 0.97 7.64
C GLN A 58 -2.75 0.46 7.35
N LEU A 59 -1.95 0.24 8.38
CA LEU A 59 -0.56 -0.18 8.23
C LEU A 59 -0.46 -1.61 7.66
N TYR A 60 0.60 -1.86 6.92
CA TYR A 60 1.04 -3.17 6.46
C TYR A 60 1.48 -4.04 7.63
N ILE A 61 1.05 -5.31 7.59
CA ILE A 61 1.41 -6.32 8.57
C ILE A 61 2.61 -7.09 8.04
N THR A 62 3.66 -7.15 8.87
CA THR A 62 4.88 -7.89 8.60
C THR A 62 5.03 -9.03 9.61
N GLU A 63 5.99 -9.92 9.40
CA GLU A 63 6.31 -10.95 10.40
C GLU A 63 6.75 -10.34 11.74
N GLN A 64 7.27 -9.11 11.74
CA GLN A 64 7.67 -8.40 12.96
C GLN A 64 6.50 -7.74 13.67
N THR A 65 5.48 -7.26 12.95
CA THR A 65 4.35 -6.50 13.52
C THR A 65 3.10 -7.34 13.76
N ARG A 66 3.03 -8.57 13.22
CA ARG A 66 1.87 -9.46 13.40
C ARG A 66 1.54 -9.81 14.85
N SER A 67 2.49 -9.68 15.77
CA SER A 67 2.26 -9.87 17.21
C SER A 67 1.27 -8.87 17.80
N ASP A 68 1.09 -7.72 17.14
CA ASP A 68 0.23 -6.64 17.62
C ASP A 68 -1.25 -6.84 17.25
N ILE A 69 -1.55 -7.85 16.42
CA ILE A 69 -2.91 -8.22 16.02
C ILE A 69 -3.66 -8.78 17.22
N LYS A 70 -4.86 -8.26 17.47
CA LYS A 70 -5.71 -8.64 18.61
C LYS A 70 -6.92 -9.45 18.13
N ASN A 71 -7.53 -10.18 19.06
CA ASN A 71 -8.79 -10.88 18.79
C ASN A 71 -9.87 -9.87 18.40
N GLY A 72 -10.59 -10.17 17.32
CA GLY A 72 -11.64 -9.31 16.76
C GLY A 72 -11.11 -8.19 15.85
N THR A 73 -9.81 -8.09 15.60
CA THR A 73 -9.27 -7.12 14.63
C THR A 73 -9.82 -7.42 13.23
N ILE A 74 -10.19 -6.36 12.51
CA ILE A 74 -10.56 -6.42 11.10
C ILE A 74 -9.34 -6.06 10.26
N LEU A 75 -8.95 -6.98 9.40
CA LEU A 75 -7.86 -6.85 8.45
C LEU A 75 -8.44 -6.77 7.05
N GLN A 76 -7.63 -6.28 6.12
CA GLN A 76 -7.94 -6.30 4.70
C GLN A 76 -6.79 -6.98 3.94
N LEU A 77 -7.14 -7.79 2.94
CA LEU A 77 -6.18 -8.26 1.96
C LEU A 77 -5.88 -7.09 1.01
N ALA A 78 -4.60 -6.80 0.81
CA ALA A 78 -4.15 -5.67 0.01
C ALA A 78 -3.00 -6.06 -0.92
N ILE A 79 -2.75 -5.23 -1.93
CA ILE A 79 -1.58 -5.38 -2.81
C ILE A 79 -0.29 -5.26 -1.96
N SER A 80 0.66 -6.17 -2.20
CA SER A 80 1.93 -6.18 -1.48
C SER A 80 2.69 -4.84 -1.63
N PRO A 81 3.49 -4.43 -0.62
CA PRO A 81 4.12 -3.11 -0.62
C PRO A 81 5.08 -2.94 -1.82
N SER A 82 5.79 -4.00 -2.19
CA SER A 82 6.68 -4.04 -3.35
C SER A 82 5.95 -3.78 -4.67
N ARG A 83 4.77 -4.39 -4.86
CA ARG A 83 3.94 -4.17 -6.05
C ARG A 83 3.31 -2.78 -6.04
N ALA A 84 2.79 -2.33 -4.90
CA ALA A 84 2.24 -0.99 -4.75
C ALA A 84 3.30 0.08 -5.08
N ALA A 85 4.51 -0.07 -4.56
CA ALA A 85 5.63 0.81 -4.86
C ALA A 85 5.94 0.85 -6.36
N ARG A 86 6.04 -0.31 -7.01
CA ARG A 86 6.28 -0.40 -8.46
C ARG A 86 5.18 0.25 -9.29
N GLN A 87 3.92 0.00 -8.95
CA GLN A 87 2.78 0.60 -9.65
C GLN A 87 2.76 2.13 -9.50
N LEU A 88 3.08 2.64 -8.31
CA LEU A 88 3.17 4.07 -8.07
C LEU A 88 4.36 4.69 -8.81
N MET A 89 5.51 4.03 -8.86
CA MET A 89 6.67 4.48 -9.64
C MET A 89 6.33 4.71 -11.13
N GLU A 90 5.53 3.81 -11.72
CA GLU A 90 5.08 3.94 -13.10
C GLU A 90 4.05 5.06 -13.25
N ARG A 91 3.00 5.05 -12.41
CA ARG A 91 1.88 6.01 -12.52
C ARG A 91 2.31 7.44 -12.24
N THR A 92 3.27 7.66 -11.35
CA THR A 92 3.83 9.00 -11.03
C THR A 92 4.60 9.62 -12.20
N GLN A 93 5.06 8.80 -13.15
CA GLN A 93 5.74 9.22 -14.37
C GLN A 93 4.83 9.21 -15.61
N SER A 94 3.53 8.96 -15.44
CA SER A 94 2.55 8.96 -16.52
C SER A 94 2.49 10.30 -17.26
N SER A 95 2.20 10.27 -18.56
CA SER A 95 1.91 11.47 -19.34
C SER A 95 0.59 12.12 -18.93
N SER A 96 -0.35 11.36 -18.37
CA SER A 96 -1.63 11.85 -17.87
C SER A 96 -1.45 12.59 -16.54
N MET A 97 -1.86 13.85 -16.48
CA MET A 97 -1.83 14.65 -15.25
C MET A 97 -2.75 14.07 -14.17
N GLU A 98 -3.93 13.59 -14.55
CA GLU A 98 -4.90 12.98 -13.63
C GLU A 98 -4.32 11.71 -12.99
N THR A 99 -3.75 10.83 -13.81
CA THR A 99 -3.09 9.60 -13.32
C THR A 99 -1.95 9.91 -12.36
N ARG A 100 -1.12 10.92 -12.67
CA ARG A 100 -0.04 11.36 -11.79
C ARG A 100 -0.57 11.94 -10.48
N LEU A 101 -1.60 12.77 -10.52
CA LEU A 101 -2.19 13.38 -9.34
C LEU A 101 -2.73 12.32 -8.38
N ASP A 102 -3.47 11.34 -8.89
CA ASP A 102 -4.00 10.26 -8.06
C ASP A 102 -2.90 9.35 -7.52
N ALA A 103 -1.88 9.05 -8.33
CA ALA A 103 -0.71 8.33 -7.84
C ALA A 103 0.03 9.09 -6.73
N MET A 104 0.14 10.42 -6.83
CA MET A 104 0.76 11.23 -5.78
C MET A 104 -0.03 11.28 -4.49
N LYS A 105 -1.37 11.36 -4.56
CA LYS A 105 -2.23 11.27 -3.36
C LYS A 105 -2.05 9.93 -2.66
N GLU A 106 -2.04 8.85 -3.44
CA GLU A 106 -1.84 7.49 -2.92
C GLU A 106 -0.43 7.32 -2.33
N LEU A 107 0.60 7.79 -3.04
CA LEU A 107 1.97 7.78 -2.55
C LEU A 107 2.13 8.56 -1.24
N ALA A 108 1.55 9.75 -1.14
CA ALA A 108 1.57 10.55 0.09
C ALA A 108 0.94 9.81 1.27
N LYS A 109 -0.18 9.09 1.04
CA LYS A 109 -0.83 8.26 2.06
C LYS A 109 0.07 7.09 2.49
N LEU A 110 0.60 6.33 1.53
CA LEU A 110 1.36 5.11 1.83
C LEU A 110 2.76 5.39 2.39
N SER A 111 3.35 6.55 2.08
CA SER A 111 4.69 6.91 2.56
C SER A 111 4.80 7.09 4.08
N ALA A 112 3.67 7.20 4.79
CA ALA A 112 3.65 7.20 6.25
C ALA A 112 3.91 5.80 6.85
N ASP A 113 3.74 4.73 6.05
CA ASP A 113 4.04 3.37 6.46
C ASP A 113 5.48 3.00 6.08
N VAL A 114 6.29 2.68 7.10
CA VAL A 114 7.71 2.33 6.92
C VAL A 114 7.91 1.11 6.01
N THR A 115 6.97 0.17 6.00
CA THR A 115 7.03 -1.05 5.17
C THR A 115 6.94 -0.69 3.70
N PHE A 116 5.99 0.18 3.35
CA PHE A 116 5.87 0.69 1.99
C PHE A 116 7.01 1.64 1.63
N ALA A 117 7.35 2.57 2.52
CA ALA A 117 8.39 3.56 2.26
C ALA A 117 9.73 2.89 1.95
N THR A 118 10.07 1.81 2.67
CA THR A 118 11.28 1.02 2.41
C THR A 118 11.30 0.45 0.99
N GLU A 119 10.21 -0.18 0.54
CA GLU A 119 10.11 -0.71 -0.83
C GLU A 119 10.21 0.39 -1.89
N PHE A 120 9.58 1.54 -1.65
CA PHE A 120 9.64 2.67 -2.58
C PHE A 120 11.05 3.28 -2.67
N ILE A 121 11.74 3.42 -1.54
CA ILE A 121 13.13 3.90 -1.48
C ILE A 121 14.07 2.93 -2.20
N ASN A 122 13.92 1.62 -2.00
CA ASN A 122 14.72 0.59 -2.66
C ASN A 122 14.56 0.58 -4.20
N MET A 123 13.52 1.22 -4.73
CA MET A 123 13.28 1.40 -6.16
C MET A 123 13.72 2.77 -6.69
N ASP A 124 14.60 3.49 -5.98
CA ASP A 124 15.02 4.86 -6.31
C ASP A 124 13.85 5.86 -6.36
N GLY A 125 12.76 5.61 -5.63
CA GLY A 125 11.57 6.45 -5.66
C GLY A 125 11.80 7.88 -5.20
N ILE A 126 12.80 8.11 -4.34
CA ILE A 126 13.22 9.46 -3.95
C ILE A 126 13.77 10.24 -5.16
N VAL A 127 14.54 9.60 -6.04
CA VAL A 127 15.07 10.24 -7.25
C VAL A 127 13.94 10.65 -8.19
N VAL A 128 12.89 9.83 -8.31
CA VAL A 128 11.70 10.17 -9.08
C VAL A 128 11.03 11.42 -8.52
N LEU A 129 10.85 11.50 -7.20
CA LEU A 129 10.27 12.67 -6.54
C LEU A 129 11.11 13.94 -6.74
N THR A 130 12.43 13.85 -6.55
CA THR A 130 13.34 14.99 -6.77
C THR A 130 13.25 15.50 -8.20
N ARG A 131 13.30 14.61 -9.20
CA ARG A 131 13.16 14.99 -10.62
C ARG A 131 11.83 15.66 -10.92
N LEU A 132 10.74 15.19 -10.31
CA LEU A 132 9.41 15.79 -10.50
C LEU A 132 9.34 17.21 -9.94
N VAL A 133 9.93 17.45 -8.76
CA VAL A 133 10.02 18.80 -8.17
C VAL A 133 10.89 19.73 -9.03
N GLU A 134 12.04 19.23 -9.50
CA GLU A 134 12.97 20.00 -10.34
C GLU A 134 12.39 20.35 -11.72
N SER A 135 11.62 19.44 -12.32
CA SER A 135 11.08 19.62 -13.68
C SER A 135 9.69 20.25 -13.73
N GLY A 136 8.90 20.13 -12.65
CA GLY A 136 7.51 20.60 -12.59
C GLY A 136 7.35 22.12 -12.70
N THR A 137 8.39 22.89 -12.35
CA THR A 137 8.43 24.35 -12.47
C THR A 137 8.34 24.85 -13.91
N LYS A 138 8.72 24.04 -14.90
CA LYS A 138 8.64 24.41 -16.33
C LYS A 138 7.20 24.55 -16.84
N LEU A 139 6.23 23.85 -16.25
CA LEU A 139 4.82 23.96 -16.62
C LEU A 139 4.19 25.25 -16.09
N LEU A 140 4.61 25.72 -14.91
CA LEU A 140 4.11 26.96 -14.30
C LEU A 140 4.68 28.21 -14.99
N SER A 141 5.92 28.16 -15.49
CA SER A 141 6.50 29.26 -16.27
C SER A 141 5.83 29.49 -17.62
N HIS A 142 5.12 28.48 -18.19
CA HIS A 142 4.33 28.64 -19.41
C HIS A 142 2.91 29.19 -19.16
N LEU A 143 2.43 29.20 -17.91
CA LEU A 143 1.12 29.75 -17.53
C LEU A 143 1.20 31.23 -17.10
N HIS A 144 2.37 31.86 -17.19
CA HIS A 144 2.60 33.26 -16.82
C HIS A 144 3.06 34.11 -18.03
N LEU A 145 2.23 34.19 -19.08
CA LEU A 145 2.21 35.37 -19.94
C LEU A 145 0.75 35.72 -20.27
N PRO A 146 0.34 36.95 -19.94
CA PRO A 146 0.44 37.99 -20.96
C PRO A 146 1.14 39.23 -20.39
N ALA A 147 2.37 39.49 -20.85
CA ALA A 147 2.86 40.85 -20.82
C ALA A 147 2.08 41.63 -21.88
N ALA A 148 1.32 42.62 -21.42
CA ALA A 148 0.54 43.52 -22.24
C ALA A 148 1.34 44.05 -23.43
N LEU A 149 0.83 43.79 -24.64
CA LEU A 149 1.09 44.62 -25.81
C LEU A 149 0.18 45.84 -25.68
N GLU A 150 0.68 46.92 -25.08
CA GLU A 150 0.16 48.26 -25.34
C GLU A 150 1.30 49.09 -25.93
N SER A 151 1.10 49.46 -27.19
CA SER A 151 1.84 50.48 -27.94
C SER A 151 1.02 51.77 -27.94
#